data_AF-A0A9D7PXZ4-F1
#
_entry.id   AF-A0A9D7PXZ4-F1
#
_cell.length_a   1.000
_cell.length_b   1.000
_cell.length_c   1.000
_cell.angle_alpha   90.00
_cell.angle_beta   90.00
_cell.angle_gamma   90.00
#
_symmetry.space_group_name_H-M   'P 1'
#
loop_
_entity.id
_entity.type
_entity.pdbx_description
1 polymer ?
#
loop_
_entity_poly.entity_id
_entity_poly.type
_entity_poly.pdbx_seq_one_letter_code
_entity_poly.pdbx_strand_id
1 'polypeptide(L)'
;MLKKISLITLLLITEIVFAQVSPSTQRYRNDEYGNIQYRREGVMDGNQIRTLFYNNGEVGQWPYQPSGEWPKGTGHSYLDGVAVLISTEITAPGTGNNSSSASNFIS
;
A
#
# COMPACT_ATOMS: atom_id res chain seq x y z
N MET A 1 -46.14 -26.97 5.39
CA MET A 1 -45.22 -26.28 4.45
C MET A 1 -44.65 -24.99 5.04
N LEU A 2 -45.47 -24.14 5.69
CA LEU A 2 -45.02 -22.92 6.38
C LEU A 2 -43.83 -23.10 7.34
N LYS A 3 -43.81 -24.13 8.19
CA LYS A 3 -42.71 -24.39 9.14
C LYS A 3 -41.36 -24.64 8.45
N LYS A 4 -41.37 -25.29 7.28
CA LYS A 4 -40.15 -25.56 6.49
C LYS A 4 -39.63 -24.29 5.83
N ILE A 5 -40.55 -23.45 5.33
CA ILE A 5 -40.22 -22.14 4.77
C ILE A 5 -39.59 -21.25 5.84
N SER A 6 -40.21 -21.18 7.03
CA SER A 6 -39.69 -20.40 8.16
C SER A 6 -38.28 -20.82 8.60
N LEU A 7 -37.98 -22.12 8.58
CA LEU A 7 -36.64 -22.64 8.94
C LEU A 7 -35.59 -22.22 7.91
N ILE A 8 -35.94 -22.31 6.62
CA ILE A 8 -35.05 -21.90 5.52
C ILE A 8 -34.79 -20.39 5.58
N THR A 9 -35.81 -19.58 5.87
CA THR A 9 -35.64 -18.13 6.04
C THR A 9 -34.72 -17.80 7.20
N LEU A 10 -34.84 -18.51 8.33
CA LEU A 10 -33.95 -18.31 9.48
C LEU A 10 -32.50 -18.64 9.14
N LEU A 11 -32.27 -19.74 8.41
CA LEU A 11 -30.93 -20.15 8.01
C LEU A 11 -30.27 -19.10 7.10
N LEU A 12 -31.00 -18.58 6.12
CA LEU A 12 -30.50 -17.54 5.21
C LEU A 12 -30.17 -16.22 5.92
N ILE A 13 -30.91 -15.86 6.98
CA ILE A 13 -30.63 -14.64 7.75
C ILE A 13 -29.34 -14.76 8.55
N THR A 14 -29.02 -15.96 9.08
CA THR A 14 -27.79 -16.14 9.88
C THR A 14 -26.53 -15.82 9.09
N GLU A 15 -26.47 -16.19 7.81
CA GLU A 15 -25.30 -15.91 6.95
C GLU A 15 -25.06 -14.39 6.78
N ILE A 16 -26.13 -13.61 6.66
CA ILE A 16 -26.06 -12.14 6.51
C ILE A 16 -25.51 -11.48 7.79
N VAL A 17 -25.84 -12.01 8.97
CA VAL A 17 -25.38 -11.48 10.26
C VAL A 17 -23.88 -11.74 10.48
N PHE A 18 -23.35 -12.87 10.00
CA PHE A 18 -21.92 -13.20 10.13
C PHE A 18 -21.04 -12.60 9.02
N ALA A 19 -21.62 -12.11 7.91
CA ALA A 19 -20.88 -11.52 6.80
C ALA A 19 -20.54 -10.02 6.97
N GLN A 20 -20.70 -9.45 8.18
CA GLN A 20 -20.43 -8.03 8.41
C GLN A 20 -18.92 -7.75 8.43
N VAL A 21 -18.51 -6.66 7.78
CA VAL A 21 -17.12 -6.20 7.78
C VAL A 21 -16.79 -5.57 9.14
N SER A 22 -15.60 -5.83 9.67
CA SER A 22 -15.16 -5.23 10.92
C SER A 22 -15.10 -3.69 10.81
N PRO A 23 -15.36 -2.95 11.91
CA PRO A 23 -15.26 -1.50 11.89
C PRO A 23 -13.89 -0.98 11.45
N SER A 24 -12.82 -1.71 11.77
CA SER A 24 -11.45 -1.36 11.35
C SER A 24 -11.25 -1.47 9.84
N THR A 25 -11.71 -2.56 9.22
CA THR A 25 -11.62 -2.75 7.77
C THR A 25 -12.53 -1.76 7.03
N GLN A 26 -13.70 -1.45 7.59
CA GLN A 26 -14.58 -0.45 7.00
C GLN A 26 -13.97 0.95 7.04
N ARG A 27 -13.26 1.30 8.12
CA ARG A 27 -12.51 2.56 8.21
C ARG A 27 -11.46 2.65 7.10
N TYR A 28 -10.63 1.62 6.95
CA TYR A 28 -9.62 1.57 5.89
C TYR A 28 -10.22 1.65 4.47
N ARG A 29 -11.41 1.05 4.25
CA ARG A 29 -12.12 1.18 2.96
C ARG A 29 -12.67 2.58 2.69
N ASN A 30 -12.90 3.36 3.74
CA ASN A 30 -13.38 4.72 3.62
C ASN A 30 -12.21 5.73 3.58
N ASP A 31 -10.97 5.28 3.77
CA ASP A 31 -9.81 6.16 3.63
C ASP A 31 -9.73 6.68 2.20
N GLU A 32 -9.31 7.94 2.07
CA GLU A 32 -9.17 8.58 0.77
C GLU A 32 -8.04 7.93 -0.02
N TYR A 33 -8.32 7.52 -1.25
CA TYR A 33 -7.31 7.00 -2.17
C TYR A 33 -6.81 8.08 -3.12
N GLY A 34 -5.57 7.94 -3.58
CA GLY A 34 -5.05 8.77 -4.66
C GLY A 34 -5.89 8.61 -5.94
N ASN A 35 -6.16 9.71 -6.65
CA ASN A 35 -6.83 9.68 -7.94
C ASN A 35 -5.82 9.47 -9.07
N ILE A 36 -6.01 8.40 -9.85
CA ILE A 36 -5.12 8.02 -10.95
C ILE A 36 -4.97 9.10 -12.03
N GLN A 37 -5.97 9.96 -12.23
CA GLN A 37 -5.92 11.08 -13.18
C GLN A 37 -4.87 12.13 -12.79
N TYR A 38 -4.50 12.18 -11.51
CA TYR A 38 -3.46 13.07 -11.00
C TYR A 38 -2.10 12.36 -10.84
N ARG A 39 -1.94 11.13 -11.37
CA ARG A 39 -0.63 10.48 -11.42
C ARG A 39 0.30 11.29 -12.32
N ARG A 40 1.52 11.53 -11.84
CA ARG A 40 2.57 12.26 -12.57
C ARG A 40 3.86 11.47 -12.43
N GLU A 41 4.62 11.49 -13.52
CA GLU A 41 5.95 10.90 -13.61
C GLU A 41 6.99 12.00 -13.81
N GLY A 42 8.22 11.70 -13.42
CA GLY A 42 9.37 12.54 -13.70
C GLY A 42 10.63 11.71 -13.80
N VAL A 43 11.68 12.32 -14.34
CA VAL A 43 13.02 11.74 -14.37
C VAL A 43 13.88 12.48 -13.35
N MET A 44 14.40 11.73 -12.38
CA MET A 44 15.44 12.21 -11.49
C MET A 44 16.79 11.99 -12.15
N ASP A 45 17.47 13.07 -12.48
CA ASP A 45 18.75 13.06 -13.20
C ASP A 45 19.81 13.79 -12.35
N GLY A 46 20.74 13.02 -11.77
CA GLY A 46 21.73 13.54 -10.84
C GLY A 46 23.06 12.79 -10.92
N ASN A 47 24.17 13.51 -11.02
CA ASN A 47 25.53 12.95 -11.14
C ASN A 47 25.65 11.87 -12.25
N GLN A 48 25.86 10.60 -11.89
CA GLN A 48 25.97 9.45 -12.81
C GLN A 48 24.71 8.56 -12.80
N ILE A 49 23.62 9.00 -12.18
CA ILE A 49 22.39 8.21 -12.01
C ILE A 49 21.23 8.90 -12.74
N ARG A 50 20.37 8.09 -13.37
CA ARG A 50 19.03 8.51 -13.79
C ARG A 50 17.98 7.48 -13.39
N THR A 51 16.84 7.94 -12.89
CA THR A 51 15.71 7.05 -12.60
C THR A 51 14.37 7.75 -12.80
N LEU A 52 13.37 6.98 -13.20
CA LEU A 52 11.97 7.38 -13.13
C LEU A 52 11.53 7.47 -11.66
N PHE A 53 10.69 8.45 -11.37
CA PHE A 53 9.96 8.54 -10.11
C PHE A 53 8.52 8.96 -10.36
N TYR A 54 7.64 8.56 -9.46
CA TYR A 54 6.21 8.85 -9.54
C TYR A 54 5.72 9.48 -8.25
N ASN A 55 4.66 10.30 -8.35
CA ASN A 55 4.09 10.98 -7.19
C ASN A 55 3.32 10.08 -6.21
N ASN A 56 3.20 8.79 -6.50
CA ASN A 56 2.71 7.75 -5.58
C ASN A 56 3.82 7.13 -4.72
N GLY A 57 5.08 7.58 -4.84
CA GLY A 57 6.22 7.07 -4.07
C GLY A 57 7.03 5.98 -4.76
N GLU A 58 6.64 5.56 -5.98
CA GLU A 58 7.39 4.58 -6.76
C GLU A 58 8.67 5.20 -7.36
N VAL A 59 9.77 4.45 -7.29
CA VAL A 59 11.08 4.83 -7.83
C VAL A 59 11.60 3.68 -8.69
N GLY A 60 11.71 3.94 -9.98
CA GLY A 60 11.99 2.93 -11.00
C GLY A 60 10.73 2.17 -11.42
N GLN A 61 10.68 1.78 -12.69
CA GLN A 61 9.66 0.92 -13.26
C GLN A 61 10.22 0.15 -14.45
N TRP A 62 10.41 -1.16 -14.30
CA TRP A 62 10.75 -2.04 -15.43
C TRP A 62 9.52 -2.25 -16.34
N PRO A 63 9.65 -2.28 -17.69
CA PRO A 63 10.88 -2.20 -18.50
C PRO A 63 11.24 -0.79 -19.00
N TYR A 64 10.64 0.27 -18.45
CA TYR A 64 10.87 1.64 -18.92
C TYR A 64 12.24 2.15 -18.47
N GLN A 65 12.87 3.00 -19.29
CA GLN A 65 14.19 3.56 -19.02
C GLN A 65 14.16 5.08 -19.12
N PRO A 66 14.92 5.80 -18.28
CA PRO A 66 15.88 5.28 -17.30
C PRO A 66 15.23 4.84 -15.97
N SER A 67 15.42 3.60 -15.54
CA SER A 67 14.84 3.08 -14.27
C SER A 67 15.94 2.55 -13.36
N GLY A 68 16.59 3.47 -12.64
CA GLY A 68 17.82 3.20 -11.88
C GLY A 68 18.97 2.82 -12.80
N GLU A 69 19.29 3.73 -13.71
CA GLU A 69 20.41 3.64 -14.64
C GLU A 69 21.71 4.14 -13.97
N TRP A 70 22.77 3.34 -14.07
CA TRP A 70 24.13 3.76 -13.73
C TRP A 70 25.17 2.93 -14.51
N PRO A 71 26.21 3.54 -15.10
CA PRO A 71 26.42 4.98 -15.27
C PRO A 71 25.42 5.64 -16.23
N LYS A 72 25.22 6.95 -16.11
CA LYS A 72 24.26 7.69 -16.93
C LYS A 72 24.63 7.63 -18.42
N GLY A 73 23.64 7.32 -19.26
CA GLY A 73 23.77 7.19 -20.71
C GLY A 73 24.18 5.79 -21.18
N THR A 74 24.33 4.82 -20.28
CA THR A 74 24.73 3.45 -20.62
C THR A 74 23.55 2.49 -20.82
N GLY A 75 22.37 2.84 -20.30
CA GLY A 75 21.21 1.94 -20.25
C GLY A 75 21.38 0.75 -19.30
N HIS A 76 22.45 0.69 -18.50
CA HIS A 76 22.62 -0.34 -17.48
C HIS A 76 21.72 -0.07 -16.27
N SER A 77 20.71 -0.90 -16.07
CA SER A 77 19.85 -0.88 -14.88
C SER A 77 20.53 -1.60 -13.70
N TYR A 78 20.55 -0.96 -12.53
CA TYR A 78 21.06 -1.54 -11.28
C TYR A 78 19.99 -1.62 -10.17
N LEU A 79 18.76 -1.20 -10.48
CA LEU A 79 17.65 -1.06 -9.54
C LEU A 79 16.50 -2.00 -9.93
N ASP A 80 15.91 -2.67 -8.94
CA ASP A 80 14.76 -3.56 -9.10
C ASP A 80 13.60 -3.10 -8.22
N GLY A 81 13.73 -3.24 -6.89
CA GLY A 81 12.74 -2.77 -5.92
C GLY A 81 13.26 -1.65 -5.02
N VAL A 82 12.39 -0.68 -4.72
CA VAL A 82 12.61 0.36 -3.71
C VAL A 82 11.45 0.32 -2.72
N ALA A 83 11.76 0.29 -1.43
CA ALA A 83 10.77 0.35 -0.36
C ALA A 83 10.98 1.60 0.47
N VAL A 84 9.89 2.34 0.71
CA VAL A 84 9.91 3.48 1.63
C VAL A 84 9.80 2.95 3.06
N LEU A 85 10.77 3.33 3.90
CA LEU A 85 10.76 3.04 5.33
C LEU A 85 10.25 4.26 6.08
N ILE A 86 9.12 4.10 6.78
CA ILE A 86 8.57 5.12 7.66
C ILE A 86 8.65 4.58 9.09
N SER A 87 9.24 5.36 10.00
CA SER A 87 9.41 5.02 11.41
C SER A 87 8.96 6.18 12.28
N THR A 88 8.30 5.86 13.39
CA THR A 88 7.92 6.82 14.43
C THR A 88 8.28 6.28 15.80
N GLU A 89 8.57 7.20 16.72
CA GLU A 89 8.64 6.90 18.14
C GLU A 89 7.23 6.71 18.69
N ILE A 90 7.02 5.65 19.47
CA ILE A 90 5.78 5.38 20.19
C ILE A 90 6.06 5.17 21.67
N THR A 91 5.13 5.59 22.52
CA THR A 91 5.14 5.21 23.94
C THR A 91 4.22 4.00 24.11
N ALA A 92 4.78 2.84 24.43
CA ALA A 92 4.00 1.64 24.68
C ALA A 92 3.27 1.74 26.04
N PRO A 93 1.98 1.35 26.15
CA PRO A 93 1.30 1.30 27.44
C PRO A 93 1.95 0.20 28.31
N GLY A 94 2.53 0.57 29.45
CA GLY A 94 2.92 -0.37 30.51
C GLY A 94 4.41 -0.46 30.86
N THR A 95 5.32 0.12 30.06
CA THR A 95 6.78 0.05 30.35
C THR A 95 7.45 1.40 30.60
N GLY A 96 6.76 2.53 30.39
CA GLY A 96 7.34 3.87 30.59
C GLY A 96 8.53 4.20 29.68
N ASN A 97 8.86 3.32 28.73
CA ASN A 97 9.99 3.43 27.83
C ASN A 97 9.50 3.73 26.42
N ASN A 98 10.21 4.62 25.73
CA ASN A 98 9.97 4.91 24.32
C ASN A 98 10.39 3.71 23.48
N SER A 99 9.51 3.26 22.59
CA SER A 99 9.74 2.14 21.67
C SER A 99 9.64 2.66 20.24
N SER A 100 10.49 2.19 19.33
CA SER A 100 10.37 2.52 17.91
C SER A 100 9.52 1.48 17.20
N SER A 101 8.60 1.92 16.34
CA SER A 101 7.84 1.04 15.45
C SER A 101 8.12 1.46 14.00
N ALA A 102 8.60 0.51 13.20
CA ALA A 102 8.82 0.69 11.77
C ALA A 102 7.86 -0.22 11.00
N SER A 103 7.17 0.34 10.01
CA SER A 103 6.28 -0.40 9.11
C SER A 103 6.80 -0.29 7.68
N ASN A 104 6.96 -1.44 7.01
CA ASN A 104 7.25 -1.49 5.59
C ASN A 104 5.94 -1.44 4.82
N PHE A 105 5.74 -0.38 4.04
CA PHE A 105 4.66 -0.30 3.07
C PHE A 105 5.22 -0.73 1.72
N ILE A 106 5.07 -2.02 1.39
CA ILE A 106 5.31 -2.51 0.03
C ILE A 106 3.95 -2.43 -0.67
N SER A 107 3.84 -1.59 -1.70
CA SER A 107 2.62 -1.42 -2.49
C SER A 107 2.40 -2.58 -3.46
#